data_AF-A0A1Y5DW45-F1
#
_entry.id   AF-A0A1Y5DW45-F1
#
_cell.length_a   1.000
_cell.length_b   1.000
_cell.length_c   1.000
_cell.angle_alpha   90.00
_cell.angle_beta   90.00
_cell.angle_gamma   90.00
#
_symmetry.space_group_name_H-M   'P 1'
#
loop_
_entity.id
_entity.type
_entity.pdbx_description
1 polymer ?
#
loop_
_entity_poly.entity_id
_entity_poly.type
_entity_poly.pdbx_seq_one_letter_code
_entity_poly.pdbx_strand_id
1 'polypeptide(L)'
;MRNKKIILAGVMASGLMLSSGAHAGIWGDIGNWVDDNIVDPIEDAIDWIDDTIIDPIEDAVETVAGYAEYLTVIEGTMSQHGYIESDSTYFIAPAQEAAASGVFDVMTYNVHGFPEVIGGISSSQMKQISSLINEWDVDIVGIQENWINHSQLISNLTHENYGYRTDHFAGGLLSFGDGLLTLSGYPFDSYDVDRIQFNECKGTILELFEGKYDSPDCQTEKGFTMTKVNISRDLVVHVYNLHHNTGGDANVNGSNMDQIAEHMNYYSASNPIIMLGDFN
;
A
#
# COMPACT_ATOMS: atom_id res chain seq x y z
N MET A 1 -22.34 9.64 18.22
CA MET A 1 -21.70 9.47 16.90
C MET A 1 -21.53 10.75 16.07
N ARG A 2 -21.94 11.96 16.53
CA ARG A 2 -21.71 13.23 15.81
C ARG A 2 -20.65 14.17 16.43
N ASN A 3 -20.17 13.87 17.64
CA ASN A 3 -19.18 14.71 18.34
C ASN A 3 -17.73 14.24 18.20
N LYS A 4 -17.49 12.99 17.73
CA LYS A 4 -16.13 12.45 17.52
C LYS A 4 -15.45 12.97 16.24
N LYS A 5 -16.21 13.47 15.25
CA LYS A 5 -15.67 14.06 14.02
C LYS A 5 -15.22 15.53 14.16
N ILE A 6 -15.65 16.23 15.23
CA ILE A 6 -15.27 17.63 15.49
C ILE A 6 -13.93 17.73 16.24
N ILE A 7 -13.56 16.70 17.00
CA ILE A 7 -12.32 16.68 17.80
C ILE A 7 -11.08 16.60 16.89
N LEU A 8 -11.11 15.75 15.85
CA LEU A 8 -9.99 15.63 14.90
C LEU A 8 -9.72 16.94 14.12
N ALA A 9 -10.75 17.75 13.86
CA ALA A 9 -10.61 19.06 13.22
C ALA A 9 -10.18 20.17 14.20
N GLY A 10 -10.47 20.04 15.50
CA GLY A 10 -10.07 21.01 16.53
C GLY A 10 -8.58 20.92 16.93
N VAL A 11 -7.99 19.72 16.82
CA VAL A 11 -6.58 19.48 17.13
C VAL A 11 -5.64 20.20 16.16
N MET A 12 -5.98 20.30 14.87
CA MET A 12 -5.18 21.06 13.90
C MET A 12 -5.29 22.59 14.08
N ALA A 13 -6.40 23.11 14.60
CA ALA A 13 -6.61 24.56 14.76
C ALA A 13 -5.95 25.15 16.02
N SER A 14 -5.64 24.31 17.02
CA SER A 14 -5.14 24.76 18.32
C SER A 14 -3.62 24.92 18.38
N GLY A 15 -2.89 24.26 17.47
CA GLY A 15 -1.42 24.35 17.36
C GLY A 15 -0.89 25.72 16.94
N LEU A 16 -1.75 26.67 16.55
CA LEU A 16 -1.37 27.99 16.05
C LEU A 16 -1.52 29.15 17.05
N MET A 17 -1.97 28.91 18.29
CA MET A 17 -2.21 30.00 19.25
C MET A 17 -1.73 29.71 20.67
N LEU A 18 -0.46 29.40 20.90
CA LEU A 18 0.13 29.56 22.23
C LEU A 18 1.56 30.10 22.15
N SER A 19 1.69 31.32 21.64
CA SER A 19 2.80 32.19 22.04
C SER A 19 2.42 32.92 23.33
N SER A 20 3.32 32.82 24.32
CA SER A 20 3.48 33.65 25.52
C SER A 20 2.91 33.13 26.84
N GLY A 21 3.84 32.91 27.78
CA GLY A 21 3.76 33.47 29.12
C GLY A 21 3.09 32.63 30.22
N ALA A 22 3.94 31.84 30.90
CA ALA A 22 4.04 31.74 32.36
C ALA A 22 3.40 30.54 33.10
N HIS A 23 4.20 30.05 34.07
CA HIS A 23 3.89 29.23 35.26
C HIS A 23 3.96 27.69 35.11
N ALA A 24 4.78 27.11 36.00
CA ALA A 24 5.19 25.71 36.07
C ALA A 24 4.06 24.68 36.39
N GLY A 25 2.79 25.06 36.35
CA GLY A 25 1.64 24.15 36.44
C GLY A 25 1.12 23.69 35.07
N ILE A 26 1.36 24.47 34.02
CA ILE A 26 0.86 24.21 32.66
C ILE A 26 1.57 23.02 32.00
N TRP A 27 2.83 22.77 32.35
CA TRP A 27 3.58 21.64 31.79
C TRP A 27 3.10 20.28 32.32
N GLY A 28 2.54 20.25 33.55
CA GLY A 28 1.90 19.06 34.08
C GLY A 28 0.56 18.80 33.40
N ASP A 29 -0.24 19.84 33.17
CA ASP A 29 -1.54 19.71 32.50
C ASP A 29 -1.40 19.40 31.00
N ILE A 30 -0.38 19.96 30.33
CA ILE A 30 -0.03 19.60 28.95
C ILE A 30 0.56 18.19 28.90
N GLY A 31 1.42 17.82 29.87
CA GLY A 31 1.98 16.47 29.98
C GLY A 31 0.87 15.43 30.14
N ASN A 32 0.00 15.60 31.13
CA ASN A 32 -1.15 14.71 31.36
C ASN A 32 -2.10 14.69 30.16
N TRP A 33 -2.30 15.82 29.47
CA TRP A 33 -3.15 15.81 28.27
C TRP A 33 -2.49 15.05 27.11
N VAL A 34 -1.17 15.18 26.93
CA VAL A 34 -0.41 14.40 25.95
C VAL A 34 -0.45 12.92 26.32
N ASP A 35 -0.29 12.59 27.60
CA ASP A 35 -0.38 11.22 28.08
C ASP A 35 -1.79 10.67 27.80
N ASP A 36 -2.84 11.29 28.34
CA ASP A 36 -4.23 10.83 28.21
C ASP A 36 -4.79 10.79 26.77
N ASN A 37 -4.27 11.61 25.84
CA ASN A 37 -4.87 11.79 24.50
C ASN A 37 -3.95 11.36 23.35
N ILE A 38 -2.68 11.07 23.62
CA ILE A 38 -1.71 10.66 22.61
C ILE A 38 -0.98 9.40 23.08
N VAL A 39 -0.38 9.39 24.28
CA VAL A 39 0.44 8.26 24.74
C VAL A 39 -0.44 7.09 25.18
N ASP A 40 -1.37 7.29 26.12
CA ASP A 40 -2.25 6.24 26.64
C ASP A 40 -3.07 5.57 25.54
N PRO A 41 -3.66 6.27 24.55
CA PRO A 41 -4.35 5.59 23.44
C PRO A 41 -3.42 4.81 22.51
N ILE A 42 -2.14 5.18 22.42
CA ILE A 42 -1.12 4.43 21.67
C ILE A 42 -0.68 3.22 22.48
N GLU A 43 -0.43 3.38 23.79
CA GLU A 43 -0.10 2.28 24.71
C GLU A 43 -1.26 1.28 24.80
N ASP A 44 -2.50 1.73 25.00
CA ASP A 44 -3.70 0.88 24.99
C ASP A 44 -3.89 0.17 23.64
N ALA A 45 -3.51 0.80 22.53
CA ALA A 45 -3.56 0.16 21.21
C ALA A 45 -2.45 -0.89 21.06
N ILE A 46 -1.25 -0.62 21.58
CA ILE A 46 -0.13 -1.58 21.61
C ILE A 46 -0.48 -2.75 22.52
N ASP A 47 -0.99 -2.51 23.72
CA ASP A 47 -1.41 -3.54 24.69
C ASP A 47 -2.57 -4.37 24.14
N TRP A 48 -3.54 -3.74 23.46
CA TRP A 48 -4.61 -4.48 22.80
C TRP A 48 -4.08 -5.34 21.64
N ILE A 49 -3.09 -4.85 20.88
CA ILE A 49 -2.41 -5.63 19.84
C ILE A 49 -1.68 -6.81 20.48
N ASP A 50 -1.00 -6.57 21.60
CA ASP A 50 -0.31 -7.59 22.38
C ASP A 50 -1.30 -8.69 22.77
N ASP A 51 -2.34 -8.33 23.53
CA ASP A 51 -3.35 -9.26 24.04
C ASP A 51 -4.18 -9.96 22.94
N THR A 52 -4.45 -9.29 21.83
CA THR A 52 -5.44 -9.75 20.83
C THR A 52 -4.80 -10.40 19.62
N ILE A 53 -3.53 -10.09 19.33
CA ILE A 53 -2.83 -10.56 18.13
C ILE A 53 -1.52 -11.25 18.53
N ILE A 54 -0.67 -10.61 19.34
CA ILE A 54 0.64 -11.18 19.72
C ILE A 54 0.46 -12.41 20.62
N ASP A 55 -0.30 -12.31 21.70
CA ASP A 55 -0.54 -13.38 22.67
C ASP A 55 -1.13 -14.65 22.02
N PRO A 56 -2.18 -14.57 21.18
CA PRO A 56 -2.69 -15.76 20.48
C PRO A 56 -1.68 -16.38 19.49
N ILE A 57 -0.75 -15.60 18.95
CA ILE A 57 0.31 -16.07 18.04
C ILE A 57 1.47 -16.66 18.84
N GLU A 58 1.86 -16.06 19.97
CA GLU A 58 2.82 -16.64 20.91
C GLU A 58 2.38 -18.03 21.37
N ASP A 59 1.09 -18.17 21.68
CA ASP A 59 0.48 -19.45 22.02
C ASP A 59 0.43 -20.45 20.84
N ALA A 60 0.40 -19.97 19.59
CA ALA A 60 0.39 -20.79 18.38
C ALA A 60 1.80 -21.14 17.85
N VAL A 61 2.83 -20.39 18.24
CA VAL A 61 4.20 -20.51 17.74
C VAL A 61 5.10 -21.10 18.84
N GLU A 62 5.31 -22.42 18.81
CA GLU A 62 6.03 -23.17 19.86
C GLU A 62 7.55 -22.86 19.99
N THR A 63 8.11 -21.92 19.23
CA THR A 63 9.56 -21.68 19.22
C THR A 63 9.94 -20.20 19.32
N VAL A 64 10.98 -19.92 20.12
CA VAL A 64 11.58 -18.58 20.31
C VAL A 64 12.01 -17.92 18.99
N ALA A 65 12.32 -18.73 17.96
CA ALA A 65 12.61 -18.23 16.61
C ALA A 65 11.38 -17.56 15.98
N GLY A 66 10.24 -18.26 15.97
CA GLY A 66 9.02 -17.71 15.37
C GLY A 66 8.47 -16.48 16.10
N TYR A 67 8.69 -16.35 17.41
CA TYR A 67 8.33 -15.13 18.16
C TYR A 67 9.22 -13.93 17.81
N ALA A 68 10.54 -14.10 17.78
CA ALA A 68 11.47 -13.02 17.39
C ALA A 68 11.26 -12.59 15.93
N GLU A 69 10.88 -13.55 15.10
CA GLU A 69 10.56 -13.36 13.70
C GLU A 69 9.21 -12.65 13.49
N TYR A 70 8.19 -13.00 14.27
CA TYR A 70 6.91 -12.32 14.30
C TYR A 70 7.04 -10.86 14.80
N LEU A 71 7.85 -10.61 15.84
CA LEU A 71 8.16 -9.25 16.27
C LEU A 71 8.85 -8.44 15.18
N THR A 72 9.68 -9.05 14.33
CA THR A 72 10.26 -8.34 13.17
C THR A 72 9.22 -8.02 12.10
N VAL A 73 8.20 -8.87 11.92
CA VAL A 73 7.03 -8.57 11.06
C VAL A 73 6.25 -7.39 11.63
N ILE A 74 5.87 -7.47 12.90
CA ILE A 74 5.12 -6.45 13.63
C ILE A 74 5.89 -5.13 13.63
N GLU A 75 7.15 -5.09 14.05
CA GLU A 75 7.98 -3.88 14.04
C GLU A 75 8.19 -3.31 12.63
N GLY A 76 8.45 -4.16 11.63
CA GLY A 76 8.64 -3.72 10.24
C GLY A 76 7.37 -3.13 9.62
N THR A 77 6.21 -3.70 9.94
CA THR A 77 4.91 -3.28 9.40
C THR A 77 4.35 -2.09 10.19
N MET A 78 4.45 -2.10 11.51
CA MET A 78 4.00 -1.03 12.40
C MET A 78 4.87 0.22 12.36
N SER A 79 6.15 0.11 11.95
CA SER A 79 7.03 1.29 11.87
C SER A 79 6.81 2.16 10.63
N GLN A 80 6.10 1.67 9.61
CA GLN A 80 5.88 2.37 8.35
C GLN A 80 4.42 2.83 8.22
N HIS A 81 4.07 3.95 8.85
CA HIS A 81 2.76 4.56 8.68
C HIS A 81 2.72 5.52 7.48
N GLY A 82 1.73 5.37 6.60
CA GLY A 82 1.43 6.33 5.54
C GLY A 82 1.80 5.85 4.13
N TYR A 83 2.28 6.77 3.29
CA TYR A 83 2.71 6.45 1.92
C TYR A 83 4.21 6.22 1.88
N ILE A 84 4.64 5.19 1.15
CA ILE A 84 6.04 5.03 0.76
C ILE A 84 6.26 5.80 -0.53
N GLU A 85 7.03 6.89 -0.42
CA GLU A 85 7.53 7.64 -1.57
C GLU A 85 8.44 6.72 -2.40
N SER A 86 8.02 6.40 -3.62
CA SER A 86 8.70 5.43 -4.47
C SER A 86 9.81 6.04 -5.33
N ASP A 87 10.22 7.28 -5.01
CA ASP A 87 11.23 8.07 -5.75
C ASP A 87 10.84 8.25 -7.22
N SER A 88 9.62 8.77 -7.45
CA SER A 88 9.12 9.05 -8.80
C SER A 88 9.73 10.32 -9.38
N THR A 89 9.99 10.27 -10.68
CA THR A 89 10.36 11.42 -11.50
C THR A 89 9.19 12.41 -11.54
N TYR A 90 9.51 13.70 -11.51
CA TYR A 90 8.50 14.75 -11.67
C TYR A 90 7.83 14.66 -13.04
N PHE A 91 6.50 14.78 -13.05
CA PHE A 91 5.72 14.69 -14.28
C PHE A 91 6.07 15.81 -15.26
N ILE A 92 6.49 15.43 -16.46
CA ILE A 92 6.63 16.31 -17.62
C ILE A 92 5.86 15.67 -18.77
N ALA A 93 4.83 16.37 -19.26
CA ALA A 93 4.02 15.89 -20.37
C ALA A 93 4.88 15.66 -21.64
N PRO A 94 4.68 14.56 -22.37
CA PRO A 94 5.37 14.34 -23.64
C PRO A 94 5.05 15.43 -24.67
N ALA A 95 6.05 15.82 -25.46
CA ALA A 95 5.88 16.84 -26.50
C ALA A 95 5.49 16.26 -27.87
N GLN A 96 5.76 14.98 -28.08
CA GLN A 96 5.64 14.29 -29.37
C GLN A 96 4.24 13.67 -29.51
N GLU A 97 3.68 13.71 -30.73
CA GLU A 97 2.43 13.02 -31.07
C GLU A 97 2.62 11.50 -31.18
N ALA A 98 1.56 10.73 -30.96
CA ALA A 98 1.56 9.29 -31.04
C ALA A 98 1.95 8.80 -32.44
N ALA A 99 2.71 7.72 -32.49
CA ALA A 99 2.90 6.99 -33.74
C ALA A 99 1.59 6.31 -34.16
N ALA A 100 1.38 6.12 -35.46
CA ALA A 100 0.18 5.42 -35.98
C ALA A 100 0.12 3.94 -35.57
N SER A 101 1.25 3.35 -35.18
CA SER A 101 1.38 1.97 -34.70
C SER A 101 2.69 1.80 -33.94
N GLY A 102 2.76 0.81 -33.05
CA GLY A 102 3.96 0.45 -32.29
C GLY A 102 3.81 -0.90 -31.60
N VAL A 103 4.78 -1.23 -30.76
CA VAL A 103 4.71 -2.32 -29.78
C VAL A 103 4.58 -1.67 -28.41
N PHE A 104 3.79 -2.29 -27.54
CA PHE A 104 3.60 -1.85 -26.18
C PHE A 104 3.56 -3.08 -25.28
N ASP A 105 4.60 -3.27 -24.47
CA ASP A 105 4.82 -4.45 -23.65
C ASP A 105 4.49 -4.15 -22.19
N VAL A 106 3.62 -4.96 -21.60
CA VAL A 106 3.21 -4.81 -20.20
C VAL A 106 3.48 -6.08 -19.43
N MET A 107 3.84 -5.92 -18.15
CA MET A 107 4.02 -7.02 -17.23
C MET A 107 3.19 -6.82 -15.96
N THR A 108 2.69 -7.92 -15.42
CA THR A 108 2.22 -7.97 -14.04
C THR A 108 2.93 -9.08 -13.29
N TYR A 109 3.28 -8.83 -12.03
CA TYR A 109 3.95 -9.83 -11.21
C TYR A 109 3.64 -9.62 -9.71
N ASN A 110 2.99 -10.61 -9.09
CA ASN A 110 2.87 -10.69 -7.65
C ASN A 110 4.22 -11.17 -7.07
N VAL A 111 4.86 -10.35 -6.24
CA VAL A 111 6.21 -10.63 -5.73
C VAL A 111 6.24 -11.48 -4.47
N HIS A 112 5.07 -11.81 -3.91
CA HIS A 112 4.95 -12.49 -2.62
C HIS A 112 5.79 -11.80 -1.53
N GLY A 113 5.65 -10.47 -1.43
CA GLY A 113 6.53 -9.60 -0.65
C GLY A 113 6.21 -9.51 0.83
N PHE A 114 5.63 -10.57 1.39
CA PHE A 114 5.61 -10.79 2.84
C PHE A 114 7.04 -10.93 3.39
N PRO A 115 7.22 -10.78 4.71
CA PRO A 115 8.43 -11.23 5.39
C PRO A 115 8.82 -12.66 5.04
N GLU A 116 10.10 -12.89 4.77
CA GLU A 116 10.67 -14.21 4.45
C GLU A 116 10.28 -15.28 5.48
N VAL A 117 10.12 -14.83 6.72
CA VAL A 117 9.83 -15.71 7.83
C VAL A 117 8.43 -16.30 7.88
N ILE A 118 7.45 -15.58 7.32
CA ILE A 118 6.11 -16.12 7.10
C ILE A 118 5.98 -16.70 5.69
N GLY A 119 7.10 -17.03 5.05
CA GLY A 119 7.15 -17.66 3.73
C GLY A 119 7.27 -16.70 2.55
N GLY A 120 7.42 -15.40 2.80
CA GLY A 120 7.58 -14.39 1.76
C GLY A 120 8.95 -14.44 1.07
N ILE A 121 9.14 -13.55 0.09
CA ILE A 121 10.37 -13.49 -0.69
C ILE A 121 11.55 -12.88 0.09
N SER A 122 12.74 -13.47 -0.05
CA SER A 122 13.96 -12.89 0.54
C SER A 122 14.34 -11.57 -0.15
N SER A 123 15.02 -10.67 0.58
CA SER A 123 15.56 -9.42 0.01
C SER A 123 16.51 -9.67 -1.18
N SER A 124 17.23 -10.81 -1.17
CA SER A 124 18.13 -11.18 -2.27
C SER A 124 17.39 -11.56 -3.55
N GLN A 125 16.27 -12.29 -3.42
CA GLN A 125 15.40 -12.65 -4.54
C GLN A 125 14.63 -11.43 -5.04
N MET A 126 14.18 -10.54 -4.15
CA MET A 126 13.56 -9.28 -4.56
C MET A 126 14.51 -8.43 -5.42
N LYS A 127 15.80 -8.39 -5.07
CA LYS A 127 16.80 -7.72 -5.90
C LYS A 127 17.01 -8.39 -7.26
N GLN A 128 16.88 -9.71 -7.35
CA GLN A 128 16.91 -10.43 -8.63
C GLN A 128 15.70 -10.08 -9.50
N ILE A 129 14.50 -9.94 -8.92
CA ILE A 129 13.32 -9.44 -9.63
C ILE A 129 13.58 -8.04 -10.18
N SER A 130 14.18 -7.15 -9.38
CA SER A 130 14.59 -5.82 -9.85
C SER A 130 15.51 -5.90 -11.08
N SER A 131 16.49 -6.82 -11.08
CA SER A 131 17.35 -7.05 -12.25
C SER A 131 16.58 -7.57 -13.46
N LEU A 132 15.64 -8.50 -13.27
CA LEU A 132 14.82 -9.06 -14.35
C LEU A 132 13.89 -8.02 -14.98
N ILE A 133 13.24 -7.17 -14.17
CA ILE A 133 12.43 -6.05 -14.67
C ILE A 133 13.27 -5.13 -15.57
N ASN A 134 14.49 -4.82 -15.14
CA ASN A 134 15.40 -3.98 -15.92
C ASN A 134 15.93 -4.68 -17.18
N GLU A 135 16.13 -5.99 -17.15
CA GLU A 135 16.60 -6.78 -18.30
C GLU A 135 15.50 -6.99 -19.35
N TRP A 136 14.25 -7.19 -18.92
CA TRP A 136 13.11 -7.38 -19.81
C TRP A 136 12.67 -6.09 -20.49
N ASP A 137 12.94 -4.93 -19.88
CA ASP A 137 12.76 -3.60 -20.50
C ASP A 137 11.35 -3.41 -21.11
N VAL A 138 10.32 -3.78 -20.35
CA VAL A 138 8.91 -3.59 -20.72
C VAL A 138 8.46 -2.16 -20.44
N ASP A 139 7.41 -1.70 -21.11
CA ASP A 139 6.95 -0.32 -21.01
C ASP A 139 6.34 0.02 -19.64
N ILE A 140 5.54 -0.92 -19.09
CA ILE A 140 4.84 -0.77 -17.81
C ILE A 140 4.86 -2.09 -17.02
N VAL A 141 5.09 -1.99 -15.72
CA VAL A 141 5.01 -3.10 -14.78
C VAL A 141 4.02 -2.79 -13.67
N GLY A 142 3.06 -3.68 -13.44
CA GLY A 142 2.28 -3.69 -12.20
C GLY A 142 2.77 -4.77 -11.25
N ILE A 143 3.07 -4.37 -10.03
CA ILE A 143 3.49 -5.27 -8.95
C ILE A 143 2.39 -5.33 -7.89
N GLN A 144 2.19 -6.52 -7.34
CA GLN A 144 1.33 -6.80 -6.19
C GLN A 144 2.16 -7.39 -5.04
N GLU A 145 1.67 -7.28 -3.81
CA GLU A 145 2.33 -7.75 -2.58
C GLU A 145 3.69 -7.09 -2.29
N ASN A 146 3.94 -5.89 -2.82
CA ASN A 146 5.13 -5.14 -2.45
C ASN A 146 4.91 -4.40 -1.12
N TRP A 147 5.16 -5.08 0.01
CA TRP A 147 4.97 -4.50 1.35
C TRP A 147 6.27 -4.08 2.02
N ILE A 148 7.21 -5.00 2.26
CA ILE A 148 8.37 -4.70 3.12
C ILE A 148 9.72 -4.55 2.38
N ASN A 149 9.84 -5.12 1.18
CA ASN A 149 11.10 -5.20 0.43
C ASN A 149 11.14 -4.22 -0.76
N HIS A 150 10.40 -3.11 -0.67
CA HIS A 150 10.27 -2.13 -1.75
C HIS A 150 11.62 -1.59 -2.22
N SER A 151 12.50 -1.21 -1.29
CA SER A 151 13.81 -0.64 -1.64
C SER A 151 14.66 -1.62 -2.47
N GLN A 152 14.55 -2.92 -2.23
CA GLN A 152 15.23 -3.96 -2.98
C GLN A 152 14.60 -4.17 -4.36
N LEU A 153 13.27 -4.11 -4.44
CA LEU A 153 12.51 -4.23 -5.70
C LEU A 153 12.88 -3.12 -6.70
N ILE A 154 13.11 -1.89 -6.22
CA ILE A 154 13.48 -0.76 -7.10
C ILE A 154 15.00 -0.56 -7.24
N SER A 155 15.83 -1.36 -6.56
CA SER A 155 17.27 -1.08 -6.41
C SER A 155 18.10 -1.08 -7.70
N ASN A 156 17.65 -1.79 -8.75
CA ASN A 156 18.31 -1.80 -10.06
C ASN A 156 17.54 -1.00 -11.11
N LEU A 157 16.49 -0.28 -10.73
CA LEU A 157 15.67 0.52 -11.63
C LEU A 157 16.12 1.98 -11.59
N THR A 158 16.47 2.52 -12.75
CA THR A 158 16.90 3.92 -12.88
C THR A 158 15.71 4.83 -13.18
N HIS A 159 15.91 6.14 -13.03
CA HIS A 159 14.95 7.14 -13.52
C HIS A 159 14.86 7.21 -15.05
N GLU A 160 15.82 6.63 -15.77
CA GLU A 160 15.81 6.59 -17.23
C GLU A 160 14.87 5.50 -17.77
N ASN A 161 14.77 4.36 -17.08
CA ASN A 161 14.03 3.19 -17.58
C ASN A 161 12.64 3.10 -16.93
N TYR A 162 12.57 3.30 -15.61
CA TYR A 162 11.32 3.24 -14.83
C TYR A 162 11.29 4.38 -13.82
N GLY A 163 11.41 5.61 -14.33
CA GLY A 163 11.41 6.81 -13.51
C GLY A 163 10.05 7.18 -12.94
N TYR A 164 8.95 6.75 -13.55
CA TYR A 164 7.61 7.08 -13.07
C TYR A 164 7.07 5.91 -12.25
N ARG A 165 6.78 6.19 -10.98
CA ARG A 165 6.46 5.18 -9.97
C ARG A 165 5.31 5.66 -9.11
N THR A 166 4.32 4.81 -8.86
CA THR A 166 3.25 5.16 -7.94
C THR A 166 3.74 4.99 -6.51
N ASP A 167 3.49 5.96 -5.66
CA ASP A 167 3.60 5.75 -4.21
C ASP A 167 2.54 4.72 -3.77
N HIS A 168 2.84 3.94 -2.74
CA HIS A 168 1.92 2.94 -2.21
C HIS A 168 1.60 3.18 -0.74
N PHE A 169 0.39 2.80 -0.34
CA PHE A 169 0.01 2.86 1.06
C PHE A 169 0.71 1.71 1.76
N ALA A 170 1.52 2.04 2.76
CA ALA A 170 2.27 1.08 3.59
C ALA A 170 1.41 0.45 4.69
N GLY A 171 0.18 0.90 4.84
CA GLY A 171 -0.74 0.44 5.88
C GLY A 171 -0.80 1.37 7.09
N GLY A 172 -1.66 0.98 8.02
CA GLY A 172 -1.74 1.50 9.37
C GLY A 172 -1.05 0.57 10.37
N LEU A 173 -1.26 0.82 11.66
CA LEU A 173 -0.66 0.04 12.75
C LEU A 173 -0.98 -1.48 12.71
N LEU A 174 -2.00 -1.88 11.94
CA LEU A 174 -2.51 -3.25 11.92
C LEU A 174 -2.68 -3.82 10.52
N SER A 175 -2.06 -3.20 9.53
CA SER A 175 -2.22 -3.58 8.14
C SER A 175 -0.94 -3.42 7.35
N PHE A 176 -0.83 -4.17 6.28
CA PHE A 176 0.36 -4.16 5.41
C PHE A 176 0.28 -3.10 4.31
N GLY A 177 -0.87 -2.44 4.18
CA GLY A 177 -1.14 -1.59 3.04
C GLY A 177 -1.61 -2.38 1.83
N ASP A 178 -1.70 -1.69 0.70
CA ASP A 178 -2.27 -2.26 -0.53
C ASP A 178 -1.27 -3.13 -1.31
N GLY A 179 0.03 -2.95 -1.09
CA GLY A 179 1.09 -3.70 -1.78
C GLY A 179 1.16 -3.46 -3.30
N LEU A 180 0.53 -2.40 -3.82
CA LEU A 180 0.43 -2.11 -5.25
C LEU A 180 1.43 -1.05 -5.69
N LEU A 181 2.29 -1.42 -6.65
CA LEU A 181 3.25 -0.52 -7.28
C LEU A 181 3.12 -0.60 -8.80
N THR A 182 2.93 0.54 -9.47
CA THR A 182 3.05 0.66 -10.92
C THR A 182 4.37 1.36 -11.26
N LEU A 183 5.18 0.72 -12.09
CA LEU A 183 6.42 1.25 -12.68
C LEU A 183 6.17 1.53 -14.15
N SER A 184 6.63 2.68 -14.65
CA SER A 184 6.44 3.07 -16.06
C SER A 184 7.69 3.77 -16.61
N GLY A 185 8.05 3.43 -17.84
CA GLY A 185 8.99 4.21 -18.65
C GLY A 185 8.38 5.50 -19.20
N TYR A 186 7.05 5.62 -19.19
CA TYR A 186 6.32 6.78 -19.69
C TYR A 186 5.82 7.71 -18.56
N PRO A 187 5.73 9.02 -18.82
CA PRO A 187 5.32 10.00 -17.82
C PRO A 187 3.92 9.79 -17.25
N PHE A 188 3.83 9.83 -15.93
CA PHE A 188 2.59 10.07 -15.19
C PHE A 188 2.89 10.91 -13.94
N ASP A 189 1.85 11.54 -13.38
CA ASP A 189 1.95 12.27 -12.12
C ASP A 189 1.66 11.32 -10.95
N SER A 190 2.69 11.04 -10.14
CA SER A 190 2.57 10.16 -8.98
C SER A 190 1.63 10.72 -7.90
N TYR A 191 1.34 12.02 -7.94
CA TYR A 191 0.36 12.67 -7.05
C TYR A 191 -1.08 12.65 -7.60
N ASP A 192 -1.29 12.23 -8.86
CA ASP A 192 -2.61 12.07 -9.50
C ASP A 192 -2.85 10.58 -9.83
N VAL A 193 -2.75 9.75 -8.78
CA VAL A 193 -3.04 8.32 -8.82
C VAL A 193 -4.31 8.08 -8.01
N ASP A 194 -5.34 7.50 -8.64
CA ASP A 194 -6.51 7.03 -7.90
C ASP A 194 -6.12 5.72 -7.21
N ARG A 195 -6.35 5.62 -5.90
CA ARG A 195 -6.08 4.42 -5.10
C ARG A 195 -7.34 4.03 -4.34
N ILE A 196 -7.89 2.86 -4.66
CA ILE A 196 -9.21 2.42 -4.22
C ILE A 196 -9.07 1.09 -3.49
N GLN A 197 -9.40 1.07 -2.19
CA GLN A 197 -9.58 -0.16 -1.43
C GLN A 197 -10.92 -0.82 -1.80
N PHE A 198 -10.93 -2.16 -1.89
CA PHE A 198 -12.16 -2.90 -2.06
C PHE A 198 -13.07 -2.82 -0.84
N ASN A 199 -14.37 -2.70 -1.08
CA ASN A 199 -15.36 -2.59 0.00
C ASN A 199 -15.60 -3.91 0.75
N GLU A 200 -15.40 -5.03 0.07
CA GLU A 200 -15.59 -6.39 0.59
C GLU A 200 -14.24 -7.09 0.63
N CYS A 201 -13.95 -7.79 1.74
CA CYS A 201 -12.74 -8.56 1.97
C CYS A 201 -13.09 -9.86 2.71
N LYS A 202 -12.16 -10.83 2.74
CA LYS A 202 -12.35 -12.09 3.46
C LYS A 202 -11.09 -12.55 4.16
N GLY A 203 -11.25 -12.95 5.42
CA GLY A 203 -10.18 -13.50 6.22
C GLY A 203 -9.41 -12.42 6.97
N THR A 204 -9.28 -12.65 8.27
CA THR A 204 -8.46 -11.84 9.16
C THR A 204 -7.14 -12.53 9.49
N ILE A 205 -6.18 -11.79 10.01
CA ILE A 205 -4.91 -12.37 10.49
C ILE A 205 -5.14 -13.44 11.57
N LEU A 206 -6.10 -13.22 12.47
CA LEU A 206 -6.48 -14.21 13.48
C LEU A 206 -7.06 -15.47 12.85
N GLU A 207 -7.92 -15.32 11.85
CA GLU A 207 -8.53 -16.46 11.16
C GLU A 207 -7.52 -17.23 10.30
N LEU A 208 -6.45 -16.57 9.83
CA LEU A 208 -5.30 -17.25 9.23
C LEU A 208 -4.61 -18.16 10.25
N PHE A 209 -4.29 -17.65 11.44
CA PHE A 209 -3.66 -18.44 12.50
C PHE A 209 -4.55 -19.56 13.06
N GLU A 210 -5.87 -19.36 13.05
CA GLU A 210 -6.85 -20.40 13.38
C GLU A 210 -7.03 -21.44 12.24
N GLY A 211 -6.38 -21.24 11.09
CA GLY A 211 -6.51 -22.11 9.91
C GLY A 211 -7.89 -22.08 9.26
N LYS A 212 -8.68 -21.03 9.50
CA LYS A 212 -10.03 -20.84 8.91
C LYS A 212 -9.97 -20.32 7.49
N TYR A 213 -8.97 -19.50 7.18
CA TYR A 213 -8.71 -18.98 5.85
C TYR A 213 -7.22 -19.06 5.52
N ASP A 214 -6.90 -19.14 4.24
CA ASP A 214 -5.53 -19.25 3.75
C ASP A 214 -4.89 -17.88 3.47
N SER A 215 -5.63 -16.78 3.63
CA SER A 215 -5.15 -15.40 3.45
C SER A 215 -5.86 -14.41 4.39
N PRO A 216 -5.15 -13.42 4.95
CA PRO A 216 -5.73 -12.37 5.78
C PRO A 216 -6.11 -11.12 4.97
N ASP A 217 -6.98 -11.26 3.95
CA ASP A 217 -7.21 -10.16 2.99
C ASP A 217 -7.87 -8.93 3.61
N CYS A 218 -8.51 -9.02 4.77
CA CYS A 218 -9.05 -7.84 5.47
C CYS A 218 -7.98 -6.99 6.17
N GLN A 219 -6.73 -7.47 6.24
CA GLN A 219 -5.58 -6.79 6.86
C GLN A 219 -4.57 -6.30 5.82
N THR A 220 -4.71 -6.71 4.58
CA THR A 220 -4.01 -6.11 3.43
C THR A 220 -5.05 -5.28 2.71
N GLU A 221 -4.91 -3.96 2.57
CA GLU A 221 -5.90 -3.10 1.91
C GLU A 221 -6.01 -3.38 0.39
N LYS A 222 -6.43 -4.60 0.03
CA LYS A 222 -6.62 -5.09 -1.33
C LYS A 222 -7.52 -4.13 -2.08
N GLY A 223 -7.24 -3.97 -3.36
CA GLY A 223 -7.83 -2.90 -4.14
C GLY A 223 -7.20 -2.80 -5.51
N PHE A 224 -7.29 -1.60 -6.06
CA PHE A 224 -6.64 -1.25 -7.30
C PHE A 224 -6.16 0.20 -7.30
N THR A 225 -5.18 0.49 -8.14
CA THR A 225 -4.82 1.84 -8.54
C THR A 225 -5.24 2.12 -9.97
N MET A 226 -5.45 3.39 -10.31
CA MET A 226 -5.52 3.87 -11.68
C MET A 226 -4.53 5.00 -11.89
N THR A 227 -3.67 4.84 -12.89
CA THR A 227 -2.65 5.83 -13.27
C THR A 227 -2.86 6.28 -14.71
N LYS A 228 -2.80 7.59 -14.94
CA LYS A 228 -2.92 8.22 -16.27
C LYS A 228 -1.55 8.30 -16.92
N VAL A 229 -1.17 7.28 -17.68
CA VAL A 229 0.16 7.18 -18.30
C VAL A 229 0.14 7.87 -19.66
N ASN A 230 0.99 8.88 -19.83
CA ASN A 230 1.07 9.71 -21.03
C ASN A 230 2.10 9.10 -21.99
N ILE A 231 1.65 8.29 -22.95
CA ILE A 231 2.53 7.64 -23.94
C ILE A 231 3.06 8.67 -24.95
N SER A 232 2.20 9.61 -25.33
CA SER A 232 2.51 10.74 -26.20
C SER A 232 1.68 11.96 -25.77
N ARG A 233 1.83 13.08 -26.47
CA ARG A 233 1.08 14.33 -26.21
C ARG A 233 -0.43 14.15 -26.33
N ASP A 234 -0.87 13.25 -27.18
CA ASP A 234 -2.25 13.01 -27.61
C ASP A 234 -2.75 11.58 -27.27
N LEU A 235 -1.93 10.75 -26.62
CA LEU A 235 -2.28 9.41 -26.18
C LEU A 235 -2.00 9.23 -24.69
N VAL A 236 -3.09 9.21 -23.92
CA VAL A 236 -3.08 8.86 -22.49
C VAL A 236 -3.75 7.51 -22.33
N VAL A 237 -3.08 6.59 -21.65
CA VAL A 237 -3.59 5.26 -21.32
C VAL A 237 -3.87 5.20 -19.83
N HIS A 238 -5.07 4.77 -19.46
CA HIS A 238 -5.41 4.54 -18.06
C HIS A 238 -4.98 3.13 -17.67
N VAL A 239 -4.01 3.03 -16.77
CA VAL A 239 -3.45 1.76 -16.32
C VAL A 239 -4.01 1.43 -14.95
N TYR A 240 -4.68 0.29 -14.88
CA TYR A 240 -5.23 -0.27 -13.65
C TYR A 240 -4.34 -1.40 -13.17
N ASN A 241 -3.78 -1.27 -11.97
CA ASN A 241 -3.05 -2.34 -11.29
C ASN A 241 -3.88 -2.80 -10.08
N LEU A 242 -4.22 -4.08 -10.01
CA LEU A 242 -5.12 -4.62 -9.00
C LEU A 242 -4.53 -5.82 -8.25
N HIS A 243 -5.04 -6.03 -7.05
CA HIS A 243 -4.87 -7.27 -6.31
C HIS A 243 -6.20 -7.64 -5.68
N HIS A 244 -6.87 -8.64 -6.26
CA HIS A 244 -8.13 -9.17 -5.75
C HIS A 244 -7.98 -9.85 -4.39
N ASN A 245 -9.12 -10.02 -3.71
CA ASN A 245 -9.19 -10.90 -2.56
C ASN A 245 -8.92 -12.35 -2.97
N THR A 246 -8.33 -13.10 -2.05
CA THR A 246 -7.94 -14.49 -2.20
C THR A 246 -9.16 -15.41 -2.03
N GLY A 247 -9.17 -16.50 -2.80
CA GLY A 247 -10.20 -17.53 -2.71
C GLY A 247 -11.37 -17.37 -3.67
N GLY A 248 -12.27 -18.35 -3.66
CA GLY A 248 -13.33 -18.50 -4.67
C GLY A 248 -14.70 -17.93 -4.29
N ASP A 249 -14.77 -16.93 -3.41
CA ASP A 249 -16.05 -16.33 -3.01
C ASP A 249 -16.59 -15.42 -4.12
N ALA A 250 -17.49 -15.98 -4.94
CA ALA A 250 -18.03 -15.28 -6.10
C ALA A 250 -18.76 -13.96 -5.76
N ASN A 251 -19.24 -13.79 -4.53
CA ASN A 251 -19.88 -12.54 -4.11
C ASN A 251 -18.83 -11.45 -3.87
N VAL A 252 -17.74 -11.78 -3.16
CA VAL A 252 -16.64 -10.85 -2.89
C VAL A 252 -15.93 -10.48 -4.20
N ASN A 253 -15.52 -11.49 -4.97
CA ASN A 253 -14.79 -11.27 -6.22
C ASN A 253 -15.67 -10.57 -7.27
N GLY A 254 -16.96 -10.89 -7.31
CA GLY A 254 -17.94 -10.18 -8.14
C GLY A 254 -18.07 -8.72 -7.76
N SER A 255 -18.19 -8.41 -6.46
CA SER A 255 -18.24 -7.03 -5.98
C SER A 255 -16.96 -6.25 -6.26
N ASN A 256 -15.79 -6.89 -6.20
CA ASN A 256 -14.51 -6.25 -6.53
C ASN A 256 -14.48 -5.85 -8.02
N MET A 257 -14.89 -6.75 -8.91
CA MET A 257 -15.00 -6.47 -10.35
C MET A 257 -16.03 -5.39 -10.66
N ASP A 258 -17.18 -5.39 -9.99
CA ASP A 258 -18.20 -4.35 -10.15
C ASP A 258 -17.65 -2.96 -9.75
N GLN A 259 -16.90 -2.89 -8.65
CA GLN A 259 -16.26 -1.64 -8.19
C GLN A 259 -15.22 -1.13 -9.20
N ILE A 260 -14.40 -2.01 -9.78
CA ILE A 260 -13.46 -1.64 -10.84
C ILE A 260 -14.21 -1.17 -12.09
N ALA A 261 -15.24 -1.90 -12.51
CA ALA A 261 -16.03 -1.56 -13.70
C ALA A 261 -16.74 -0.21 -13.54
N GLU A 262 -17.29 0.10 -12.37
CA GLU A 262 -17.88 1.40 -12.06
C GLU A 262 -16.83 2.52 -12.17
N HIS A 263 -15.65 2.32 -11.59
CA HIS A 263 -14.55 3.28 -11.70
C HIS A 263 -14.11 3.51 -13.16
N MET A 264 -13.96 2.43 -13.94
CA MET A 264 -13.62 2.52 -15.36
C MET A 264 -14.67 3.28 -16.17
N ASN A 265 -15.95 2.99 -15.94
CA ASN A 265 -17.05 3.67 -16.62
C ASN A 265 -17.10 5.16 -16.29
N TYR A 266 -16.78 5.55 -15.05
CA TYR A 266 -16.83 6.96 -14.64
C TYR A 266 -15.60 7.74 -15.09
N TYR A 267 -14.39 7.20 -14.85
CA TYR A 267 -13.14 7.94 -15.03
C TYR A 267 -12.44 7.68 -16.36
N SER A 268 -12.75 6.57 -17.05
CA SER A 268 -11.94 6.07 -18.18
C SER A 268 -12.74 5.82 -19.46
N ALA A 269 -14.03 6.16 -19.52
CA ALA A 269 -14.91 5.85 -20.66
C ALA A 269 -14.41 6.34 -22.04
N SER A 270 -13.55 7.36 -22.06
CA SER A 270 -13.02 7.97 -23.29
C SER A 270 -11.52 7.72 -23.50
N ASN A 271 -10.88 6.91 -22.67
CA ASN A 271 -9.45 6.62 -22.76
C ASN A 271 -9.21 5.12 -23.00
N PRO A 272 -8.15 4.74 -23.72
CA PRO A 272 -7.67 3.37 -23.71
C PRO A 272 -7.35 2.91 -22.29
N ILE A 273 -7.69 1.66 -21.98
CA ILE A 273 -7.49 1.06 -20.66
C ILE A 273 -6.57 -0.14 -20.81
N ILE A 274 -5.62 -0.25 -19.88
CA ILE A 274 -4.89 -1.47 -19.61
C ILE A 274 -5.24 -1.89 -18.19
N MET A 275 -5.77 -3.10 -18.02
CA MET A 275 -6.00 -3.70 -16.72
C MET A 275 -5.03 -4.85 -16.55
N LEU A 276 -4.27 -4.82 -15.47
CA LEU A 276 -3.28 -5.82 -15.10
C LEU A 276 -3.32 -6.01 -13.58
N GLY A 277 -2.78 -7.11 -13.10
CA GLY A 277 -2.77 -7.40 -11.67
C GLY A 277 -2.89 -8.87 -11.36
N ASP A 278 -3.05 -9.17 -10.08
CA ASP A 278 -3.40 -10.49 -9.57
C ASP A 278 -4.91 -10.57 -9.33
N PHE A 279 -5.60 -11.36 -10.15
CA PHE A 279 -7.05 -11.51 -10.12
C PHE A 279 -7.52 -12.63 -9.17
N ASN A 280 -6.57 -13.36 -8.56
CA ASN A 280 -6.77 -14.65 -7.89
C ASN A 280 -7.46 -15.72 -8.78
#